data_AF-A0AAW6YII6-F1
#
_entry.id   AF-A0AAW6YII6-F1
#
_cell.length_a   1.000
_cell.length_b   1.000
_cell.length_c   1.000
_cell.angle_alpha   90.00
_cell.angle_beta   90.00
_cell.angle_gamma   90.00
#
_symmetry.space_group_name_H-M   'P 1'
#
loop_
_entity.id
_entity.type
_entity.pdbx_description
1 polymer ?
#
loop_
_entity_poly.entity_id
_entity_poly.type
_entity_poly.pdbx_seq_one_letter_code
_entity_poly.pdbx_strand_id
1 'polypeptide(L)' 'MIAKCFGFLQRFDAIYTNQDHYTTLNIAPNYIRGICQEIMVFDAFHLVRAQQGTAVRSREKVLAEADVDLNKVFSEFYH' A
#
# COMPACT_ATOMS: atom_id res chain seq x y z
N MET A 1 -12.12 15.69 14.66
CA MET A 1 -10.73 15.73 14.15
C MET A 1 -10.53 14.39 13.49
N ILE A 2 -10.62 14.30 12.16
CA ILE A 2 -10.51 13.01 11.45
C ILE A 2 -9.02 12.70 11.39
N ALA A 3 -8.60 11.66 12.08
CA ALA A 3 -7.19 11.28 12.14
C ALA A 3 -6.99 10.13 11.14
N LYS A 4 -6.16 10.35 10.12
CA LYS A 4 -5.91 9.38 9.04
C LYS A 4 -4.46 8.87 9.14
N CYS A 5 -4.26 7.58 8.85
CA CYS A 5 -2.94 6.94 8.82
C CYS A 5 -2.51 6.68 7.36
N PHE A 6 -1.33 7.18 7.00
CA PHE A 6 -0.74 6.98 5.68
C PHE A 6 0.53 6.13 5.79
N GLY A 7 0.57 5.04 5.02
CA GLY A 7 1.73 4.17 4.89
C GLY A 7 2.27 4.16 3.46
N PHE A 8 3.59 4.10 3.32
CA PHE A 8 4.27 3.92 2.05
C PHE A 8 5.19 2.71 2.13
N LEU A 9 4.98 1.72 1.27
CA LEU A 9 5.82 0.52 1.21
C LEU A 9 6.52 0.45 -0.15
N GLN A 10 7.84 0.59 -0.11
CA GLN A 10 8.65 0.84 -1.31
C GLN A 10 8.90 -0.39 -2.17
N ARG A 11 8.92 -1.60 -1.61
CA ARG A 11 9.40 -2.76 -2.37
C ARG A 11 8.75 -4.08 -1.96
N PHE A 12 8.17 -4.76 -2.95
CA PHE A 12 7.69 -6.13 -2.88
C PHE A 12 8.19 -6.91 -4.11
N ASP A 13 8.97 -7.96 -3.87
CA ASP A 13 9.49 -8.77 -4.98
C ASP A 13 8.40 -9.66 -5.61
N ALA A 14 7.41 -10.10 -4.83
CA ALA A 14 6.24 -10.86 -5.30
C ALA A 14 5.00 -9.97 -5.50
N ILE A 15 4.00 -10.48 -6.24
CA ILE A 15 2.71 -9.82 -6.47
C ILE A 15 1.70 -10.35 -5.45
N TYR A 16 1.23 -9.49 -4.56
CA TYR A 16 0.33 -9.86 -3.44
C TYR A 16 -1.14 -9.57 -3.73
N THR A 17 -1.47 -9.06 -4.91
CA THR A 17 -2.80 -8.57 -5.32
C THR A 17 -3.57 -9.54 -6.21
N ASN A 18 -2.95 -10.64 -6.66
CA ASN A 18 -3.53 -11.59 -7.60
C ASN A 18 -4.53 -12.59 -6.98
N GLN A 19 -4.93 -12.39 -5.72
CA GLN A 19 -5.79 -13.33 -4.97
C GLN A 19 -5.23 -14.77 -4.95
N ASP A 20 -3.91 -14.88 -4.84
CA ASP A 20 -3.20 -16.15 -4.80
C ASP A 20 -2.67 -16.43 -3.38
N HIS A 21 -1.85 -17.47 -3.25
CA HIS A 21 -1.15 -17.79 -2.01
C HIS A 21 -0.43 -16.56 -1.39
N TYR A 22 0.18 -15.69 -2.20
CA TYR A 22 0.90 -14.52 -1.70
C TYR A 22 -0.06 -13.52 -1.06
N THR A 23 -1.31 -13.41 -1.53
CA THR A 23 -2.32 -12.54 -0.89
C THR A 23 -2.51 -12.88 0.60
N THR A 24 -2.46 -14.15 0.98
CA THR A 24 -2.56 -14.58 2.39
C THR A 24 -1.32 -14.23 3.22
N LEU A 25 -0.16 -14.13 2.58
CA LEU A 25 1.13 -13.81 3.21
C LEU A 25 1.45 -12.31 3.25
N ASN A 26 0.46 -11.45 2.98
CA ASN A 26 0.63 -10.00 2.96
C ASN A 26 0.66 -9.40 4.39
N ILE A 27 1.58 -9.88 5.23
CA ILE A 27 1.60 -9.63 6.68
C ILE A 27 1.86 -8.15 7.00
N ALA A 28 2.86 -7.52 6.37
CA ALA A 28 3.26 -6.16 6.73
C ALA A 28 2.13 -5.11 6.53
N PRO A 29 1.47 -5.03 5.35
CA PRO A 29 0.31 -4.15 5.17
C PRO A 29 -0.83 -4.43 6.16
N ASN A 30 -1.13 -5.70 6.40
CA ASN A 30 -2.25 -6.09 7.27
C ASN A 30 -1.97 -5.75 8.73
N TYR A 31 -0.73 -5.93 9.18
CA TYR A 31 -0.31 -5.60 10.53
C TYR A 31 -0.38 -4.09 10.80
N ILE A 32 0.16 -3.27 9.89
CA ILE A 32 0.13 -1.80 10.03
C ILE A 32 -1.31 -1.29 9.99
N ARG A 33 -2.17 -1.85 9.12
CA ARG A 33 -3.60 -1.52 9.10
C ARG A 33 -4.25 -1.80 10.45
N GLY A 34 -3.99 -2.97 11.04
CA GLY A 34 -4.52 -3.33 12.35
C GLY A 34 -4.09 -2.36 13.45
N ILE A 35 -2.81 -1.97 13.49
CA ILE A 35 -2.35 -0.95 14.44
C ILE A 35 -3.08 0.37 14.20
N CYS A 36 -3.17 0.83 12.95
CA CYS A 36 -3.75 2.13 12.67
C CYS A 36 -5.26 2.19 12.94
N GLN A 37 -6.03 1.19 12.53
CA GLN A 37 -7.50 1.23 12.65
C GLN A 37 -8.00 0.67 13.98
N GLU A 38 -7.42 -0.44 14.48
CA GLU A 38 -7.95 -1.12 15.67
C GLU A 38 -7.35 -0.59 16.97
N ILE A 39 -6.06 -0.22 16.97
CA ILE A 39 -5.36 0.23 18.19
C ILE A 39 -5.38 1.75 18.30
N MET A 40 -5.00 2.44 17.22
CA MET A 40 -4.87 3.90 17.20
C MET A 40 -6.18 4.61 16.83
N VAL A 41 -7.20 3.84 16.41
CA VAL A 41 -8.55 4.32 16.07
C VAL A 41 -8.53 5.43 15.01
N PHE A 42 -7.63 5.31 14.02
CA PHE A 42 -7.64 6.18 12.85
C PHE A 42 -8.83 5.83 11.94
N ASP A 43 -9.51 6.85 11.43
CA ASP A 43 -10.71 6.70 10.61
C ASP A 43 -10.44 5.99 9.27
N ALA A 44 -9.21 6.14 8.75
CA ALA A 44 -8.80 5.55 7.49
C ALA A 44 -7.32 5.16 7.47
N PHE A 45 -7.03 4.04 6.79
CA PHE A 45 -5.69 3.59 6.47
C PHE A 45 -5.48 3.59 4.97
N HIS A 46 -4.52 4.39 4.52
CA HIS A 46 -4.13 4.51 3.12
C HIS A 46 -2.74 3.92 2.92
N LEU A 47 -2.60 3.02 1.93
CA LEU A 47 -1.33 2.37 1.64
C LEU A 47 -1.02 2.44 0.14
N VAL A 48 0.12 3.02 -0.19
CA VAL A 48 0.68 2.98 -1.55
C VAL A 48 1.81 1.97 -1.59
N ARG A 49 1.79 1.10 -2.61
CA ARG A 49 2.78 0.03 -2.81
C ARG A 49 3.60 0.39 -4.05
N ALA A 50 4.81 0.90 -3.84
CA ALA A 50 5.55 1.48 -4.95
C ALA A 50 6.15 0.46 -5.91
N GLN A 51 6.28 -0.83 -5.54
CA GLN A 51 6.85 -1.84 -6.43
C GLN A 51 6.30 -3.22 -6.08
N GLN A 52 5.46 -3.80 -6.95
CA GLN A 52 5.06 -5.22 -6.86
C GLN A 52 5.59 -5.99 -8.06
N GLY A 53 6.16 -7.17 -7.81
CA GLY A 53 6.66 -8.01 -8.90
C GLY A 53 7.90 -7.42 -9.58
N THR A 54 8.78 -6.73 -8.83
CA THR A 54 10.05 -6.18 -9.34
C THR A 54 10.97 -7.26 -9.94
N ALA A 55 10.71 -8.53 -9.64
CA ALA A 55 11.37 -9.68 -10.27
C ALA A 55 10.87 -10.00 -11.69
N VAL A 56 9.70 -9.48 -12.08
CA VAL A 56 9.00 -9.84 -13.34
C VAL A 56 8.76 -8.61 -14.23
N ARG A 57 8.65 -7.40 -13.66
CA ARG A 57 8.33 -6.16 -14.39
C ARG A 57 9.52 -5.19 -14.45
N SER A 58 9.58 -4.39 -15.52
CA SER A 58 10.61 -3.35 -15.67
C SER A 58 10.43 -2.22 -14.66
N ARG A 59 11.56 -1.68 -14.19
CA ARG A 59 11.62 -0.67 -13.13
C ARG A 59 10.83 0.59 -13.48
N GLU A 60 10.93 1.03 -14.73
CA GLU A 60 10.30 2.27 -15.20
C GLU A 60 8.79 2.19 -15.15
N LYS A 61 8.22 1.04 -15.54
CA LYS A 61 6.77 0.83 -15.55
C LYS A 61 6.21 0.80 -14.13
N VAL A 62 6.95 0.17 -13.22
CA VAL A 62 6.57 0.06 -11.82
C VAL A 62 6.61 1.43 -11.12
N LEU A 63 7.64 2.25 -11.40
CA LEU A 63 7.73 3.61 -10.84
C LEU A 63 6.64 4.54 -11.37
N ALA A 64 6.28 4.42 -12.66
CA ALA A 64 5.20 5.21 -13.24
C ALA A 64 3.82 4.83 -12.64
N GLU A 65 3.55 3.54 -12.45
CA GLU A 65 2.32 3.06 -11.79
C GLU A 65 2.27 3.55 -10.32
N ALA A 66 3.39 3.49 -9.60
CA ALA A 66 3.49 3.96 -8.23
C ALA A 66 3.20 5.45 -8.06
N ASP A 67 3.65 6.29 -8.99
CA ASP A 67 3.44 7.74 -8.94
C ASP A 67 1.96 8.08 -9.15
N VAL A 68 1.28 7.37 -10.05
CA VAL A 68 -0.18 7.51 -10.24
C VAL A 68 -0.94 7.08 -8.98
N ASP A 69 -0.58 5.94 -8.40
CA ASP A 69 -1.21 5.44 -7.17
C ASP A 69 -0.97 6.37 -5.99
N LEU A 70 0.24 6.95 -5.88
CA LEU A 70 0.58 7.93 -4.87
C LEU A 70 -0.31 9.18 -4.99
N ASN A 71 -0.39 9.76 -6.18
CA ASN A 71 -1.19 10.97 -6.41
C ASN A 71 -2.68 10.74 -6.11
N LYS A 72 -3.23 9.58 -6.46
CA LYS A 72 -4.62 9.23 -6.15
C LYS A 72 -4.85 9.16 -4.63
N VAL A 73 -4.00 8.42 -3.93
CA VAL A 73 -4.15 8.22 -2.47
C VAL A 73 -3.90 9.52 -1.71
N PHE A 74 -2.98 10.37 -2.18
CA PHE A 74 -2.77 11.70 -1.61
C PHE A 74 -4.04 12.56 -1.75
N SER A 75 -4.69 12.57 -2.91
CA SER A 75 -5.96 13.28 -3.09
C SER A 75 -7.02 12.79 -2.10
N GLU A 76 -7.19 11.48 -1.92
CA GLU A 76 -8.14 10.89 -0.96
C GLU A 76 -7.77 11.16 0.52
N PHE A 77 -6.47 11.30 0.82
CA PHE A 77 -6.01 11.57 2.18
C PHE A 77 -6.30 13.00 2.61
N TYR A 78 -6.13 13.98 1.73
CA TYR A 78 -6.30 15.40 2.05
C TYR A 78 -7.73 15.95 1.85
N HIS A 79 -8.61 15.21 1.19
CA HIS A 79 -10.04 15.51 1.08
C HIS A 79 -10.88 14.75 2.11
#